data_AF-Q1KT17-F1
#
_entry.id   AF-Q1KT17-F1
#
_cell.length_a   1.000
_cell.length_b   1.000
_cell.length_c   1.000
_cell.angle_alpha   90.00
_cell.angle_beta   90.00
_cell.angle_gamma   90.00
#
_symmetry.space_group_name_H-M   'P 1'
#
loop_
_entity.id
_entity.type
_entity.pdbx_description
1 polymer ?
#
loop_
_entity_poly.entity_id
_entity_poly.type
_entity_poly.pdbx_seq_one_letter_code
_entity_poly.pdbx_strand_id
1 'polypeptide(L)'
;MLEFELGTMIYQLIAFLILVFLIGRFALKPLLEIMEKRKQTIATDIHEAKDKHEQADKYLQQQKEVLLSARKEAKEIIAAACIKKEAEAATILLEARKTSDQLLSAAKAEIEKEKQLAIKQVRDKIGLLAVQPASRVLEKELDRKQHERLIVRYLKQVRS
;
A
#
# COMPACT_ATOMS: atom_id res chain seq x y z
N MET A 1 -17.39 -19.66 112.93
CA MET A 1 -18.44 -20.53 112.38
C MET A 1 -18.84 -19.94 111.05
N LEU A 2 -18.78 -20.72 109.97
CA LEU A 2 -19.37 -20.32 108.70
C LEU A 2 -20.89 -20.43 108.88
N GLU A 3 -21.57 -19.32 109.15
CA GLU A 3 -23.03 -19.26 109.04
C GLU A 3 -23.36 -19.46 107.56
N PHE A 4 -23.84 -20.65 107.22
CA PHE A 4 -24.35 -20.97 105.90
C PHE A 4 -25.67 -20.22 105.70
N GLU A 5 -25.55 -18.97 105.25
CA GLU A 5 -26.64 -18.16 104.72
C GLU A 5 -27.09 -18.75 103.38
N LEU A 6 -27.87 -19.84 103.41
CA LEU A 6 -28.44 -20.52 102.23
C LEU A 6 -29.09 -19.53 101.24
N GLY A 7 -29.63 -18.41 101.73
CA GLY A 7 -30.18 -17.33 100.91
C GLY A 7 -29.16 -16.64 100.01
N THR A 8 -27.95 -16.36 100.50
CA THR A 8 -26.88 -15.72 99.71
C THR A 8 -26.35 -16.65 98.61
N MET A 9 -26.25 -17.95 98.91
CA MET A 9 -25.82 -18.97 97.94
C MET A 9 -26.84 -19.13 96.80
N ILE A 10 -28.14 -19.15 97.10
CA ILE A 10 -29.21 -19.24 96.10
C ILE A 10 -29.24 -17.97 95.23
N TYR A 11 -29.10 -16.79 95.85
CA TYR A 11 -29.04 -15.53 95.12
C TYR A 11 -27.83 -15.47 94.17
N GLN A 12 -26.65 -15.89 94.64
CA GLN A 12 -25.44 -15.96 93.82
C GLN A 12 -25.58 -16.98 92.68
N LEU A 13 -26.24 -18.12 92.91
CA LEU A 13 -26.53 -19.11 91.88
C LEU A 13 -27.44 -18.54 90.79
N ILE A 14 -28.52 -17.84 91.17
CA ILE A 14 -29.45 -17.21 90.23
C ILE A 14 -28.73 -16.12 89.43
N ALA A 15 -27.94 -15.26 90.09
CA ALA A 15 -27.14 -14.23 89.41
C ALA A 15 -26.13 -14.85 88.44
N PHE A 16 -25.47 -15.95 88.81
CA PHE A 16 -24.56 -16.68 87.94
C PHE A 16 -25.26 -17.29 86.73
N LEU A 17 -26.44 -17.91 86.92
CA LEU A 17 -27.23 -18.47 85.82
C LEU A 17 -27.72 -17.38 84.85
N ILE A 18 -28.15 -16.21 85.37
CA ILE A 18 -28.53 -15.06 84.55
C ILE A 18 -27.34 -14.54 83.75
N LEU A 19 -26.15 -14.43 84.37
CA LEU A 19 -24.92 -14.04 83.70
C LEU A 19 -24.55 -15.02 82.57
N VAL A 20 -24.57 -16.33 82.85
CA VAL A 20 -24.26 -17.37 81.86
C VAL A 20 -25.26 -17.33 80.71
N PHE A 21 -26.55 -17.12 80.99
CA PHE A 21 -27.57 -16.98 79.95
C PHE A 21 -27.34 -15.74 79.07
N LEU A 22 -27.00 -14.59 79.67
CA LEU A 22 -26.66 -13.36 78.95
C LEU A 22 -25.40 -13.57 78.08
N ILE A 23 -24.34 -14.16 78.62
CA ILE A 23 -23.11 -14.44 77.86
C ILE A 23 -23.38 -15.42 76.72
N GLY A 24 -24.08 -16.52 76.99
CA GLY A 24 -24.42 -17.52 75.98
C GLY A 24 -25.25 -16.92 74.84
N ARG A 25 -26.20 -16.03 75.15
CA ARG A 25 -27.08 -15.44 74.14
C ARG A 25 -26.48 -14.25 73.38
N PHE A 26 -25.60 -13.46 74.02
CA PHE A 26 -25.04 -12.23 73.45
C PHE A 26 -23.60 -12.37 72.95
N ALA A 27 -22.74 -13.19 73.56
CA ALA A 27 -21.32 -13.29 73.19
C ALA A 27 -21.02 -14.41 72.18
N LEU A 28 -21.74 -15.54 72.23
CA LEU A 28 -21.49 -16.66 71.32
C LEU A 28 -21.84 -16.35 69.86
N LYS A 29 -22.92 -15.60 69.63
CA LYS A 29 -23.35 -15.19 68.28
C LYS A 29 -22.29 -14.35 67.54
N PRO A 30 -21.81 -13.21 68.06
CA PRO A 30 -20.81 -12.39 67.36
C PRO A 30 -19.46 -13.12 67.23
N LEU A 31 -19.10 -13.99 68.18
CA LEU A 31 -17.86 -14.76 68.09
C LEU A 31 -17.88 -15.73 66.90
N LEU A 32 -18.97 -16.49 66.74
CA LEU A 32 -19.15 -17.41 65.62
C LEU A 32 -19.24 -16.66 64.28
N GLU A 33 -19.91 -15.51 64.26
CA GLU A 33 -20.03 -14.67 63.06
C GLU A 33 -18.65 -14.17 62.57
N ILE A 34 -17.77 -13.73 63.48
CA ILE A 34 -16.41 -13.31 63.14
C ILE A 34 -15.58 -14.48 62.60
N MET A 35 -15.73 -15.68 63.18
CA MET A 35 -15.03 -16.87 62.71
C MET A 35 -15.49 -17.30 61.32
N GLU A 36 -16.81 -17.32 61.09
CA GLU A 36 -17.37 -17.68 59.78
C GLU A 36 -17.02 -16.64 58.72
N LYS A 37 -17.08 -15.34 59.07
CA LYS A 37 -16.65 -14.25 58.19
C LYS A 37 -15.18 -14.39 57.80
N ARG A 38 -14.28 -14.68 58.74
CA ARG A 38 -12.85 -14.93 58.45
C ARG A 38 -12.67 -16.12 57.52
N LYS A 39 -13.37 -17.23 57.79
CA LYS A 39 -13.32 -18.43 56.96
C LYS A 39 -13.79 -18.13 55.53
N GLN A 40 -14.89 -17.40 55.38
CA GLN A 40 -15.42 -16.99 54.09
C GLN A 40 -14.47 -16.05 53.35
N THR A 41 -13.93 -15.03 54.01
CA THR A 41 -12.95 -14.12 53.38
C THR A 41 -11.73 -14.88 52.87
N ILE A 42 -11.15 -15.76 53.67
CA ILE A 42 -9.99 -16.57 53.25
C ILE A 42 -10.35 -17.48 52.07
N ALA A 43 -11.51 -18.13 52.10
CA ALA A 43 -11.97 -18.98 51.01
C ALA A 43 -12.18 -18.18 49.71
N THR A 44 -12.78 -17.01 49.80
CA THR A 44 -12.98 -16.10 48.67
C THR A 44 -11.64 -15.61 48.13
N ASP A 45 -10.72 -15.16 48.98
CA ASP A 45 -9.41 -14.66 48.56
C ASP A 45 -8.60 -15.74 47.83
N ILE A 46 -8.63 -16.99 48.33
CA ILE A 46 -7.97 -18.14 47.69
C ILE A 46 -8.63 -18.46 46.34
N HIS A 47 -9.96 -18.44 46.28
CA HIS A 47 -10.68 -18.72 45.05
C HIS A 47 -10.40 -17.63 43.99
N GLU A 48 -10.48 -16.36 44.38
CA GLU A 48 -10.16 -15.24 43.50
C GLU A 48 -8.70 -15.29 43.02
N ALA A 49 -7.76 -15.62 43.89
CA ALA A 49 -6.35 -15.74 43.52
C ALA A 49 -6.16 -16.85 42.47
N LYS A 50 -6.82 -17.99 42.65
CA LYS A 50 -6.79 -19.11 41.70
C LYS A 50 -7.41 -18.72 40.36
N ASP A 51 -8.57 -18.06 40.39
CA ASP A 51 -9.28 -17.63 39.18
C ASP A 51 -8.48 -16.58 38.41
N LYS A 52 -7.88 -15.61 39.11
CA LYS A 52 -6.98 -14.61 38.52
C LYS A 52 -5.75 -15.26 37.89
N HIS A 53 -5.17 -16.28 38.53
CA HIS A 53 -4.05 -17.03 37.98
C HIS A 53 -4.46 -17.78 36.70
N GLU A 54 -5.58 -18.50 36.73
CA GLU A 54 -6.07 -19.23 35.55
C GLU A 54 -6.43 -18.29 34.40
N GLN A 55 -7.03 -17.14 34.69
CA GLN A 55 -7.30 -16.09 33.70
C GLN A 55 -6.01 -15.52 33.13
N ALA A 56 -5.01 -15.24 33.97
CA ALA A 56 -3.70 -14.76 33.50
C ALA A 56 -3.01 -15.77 32.58
N ASP A 57 -3.05 -17.06 32.90
CA ASP A 57 -2.52 -18.12 32.05
C ASP A 57 -3.26 -18.21 30.72
N LYS A 58 -4.59 -18.12 30.73
CA LYS A 58 -5.42 -18.08 29.52
C LYS A 58 -5.08 -16.87 28.65
N TYR A 59 -4.97 -15.67 29.23
CA TYR A 59 -4.60 -14.48 28.49
C TYR A 59 -3.18 -14.56 27.92
N LEU A 60 -2.23 -15.14 28.66
CA LEU A 60 -0.87 -15.38 28.16
C LEU A 60 -0.85 -16.35 26.97
N GLN A 61 -1.65 -17.42 27.03
CA GLN A 61 -1.79 -18.35 25.90
C GLN A 61 -2.41 -17.66 24.68
N GLN A 62 -3.53 -16.95 24.87
CA GLN A 62 -4.18 -16.20 23.79
C GLN A 62 -3.23 -15.15 23.18
N GLN A 63 -2.48 -14.42 24.01
CA GLN A 63 -1.52 -13.43 23.53
C GLN A 63 -0.41 -14.08 22.70
N LYS A 64 0.10 -15.25 23.13
CA LYS A 64 1.10 -16.01 22.35
C LYS A 64 0.53 -16.46 21.01
N GLU A 65 -0.71 -16.96 20.99
CA GLU A 65 -1.39 -17.37 19.76
C GLU A 65 -1.60 -16.19 18.80
N VAL A 66 -2.09 -15.06 19.30
CA VAL A 66 -2.28 -13.83 18.51
C VAL A 66 -0.95 -13.31 17.97
N LEU A 67 0.12 -13.39 18.75
CA LEU A 67 1.44 -12.95 18.31
C LEU A 67 2.02 -13.89 17.23
N LEU A 68 1.77 -15.20 17.35
CA LEU A 68 2.15 -16.17 16.32
C LEU A 68 1.34 -15.99 15.03
N SER A 69 0.03 -15.79 15.12
CA SER A 69 -0.82 -15.54 13.95
C SER A 69 -0.44 -14.23 13.27
N ALA A 70 -0.25 -13.14 14.02
CA ALA A 70 0.20 -11.86 13.47
C ALA A 70 1.56 -11.96 12.76
N ARG A 71 2.51 -12.74 13.32
CA ARG A 71 3.80 -13.00 12.65
C ARG A 71 3.64 -13.80 11.37
N LYS A 72 2.72 -14.76 11.33
CA LYS A 72 2.42 -15.56 10.14
C LYS A 72 1.80 -14.68 9.05
N GLU A 73 0.77 -13.91 9.41
CA GLU A 73 0.09 -12.98 8.51
C GLU A 73 1.07 -11.92 7.96
N ALA A 74 1.93 -11.35 8.80
CA ALA A 74 2.96 -10.41 8.34
C ALA A 74 3.90 -11.05 7.30
N LYS A 75 4.32 -12.31 7.50
CA LYS A 75 5.14 -13.03 6.52
C LYS A 75 4.38 -13.29 5.22
N GLU A 76 3.10 -13.63 5.30
CA GLU A 76 2.24 -13.84 4.13
C GLU A 76 2.05 -12.55 3.34
N ILE A 77 1.84 -11.42 4.02
CA ILE A 77 1.75 -10.09 3.39
C ILE A 77 3.05 -9.74 2.68
N ILE A 78 4.20 -9.93 3.32
CA ILE A 78 5.51 -9.65 2.71
C ILE A 78 5.75 -10.54 1.50
N ALA A 79 5.44 -11.84 1.59
CA ALA A 79 5.58 -12.76 0.47
C ALA A 79 4.67 -12.37 -0.70
N ALA A 80 3.40 -12.08 -0.43
CA ALA A 80 2.45 -11.63 -1.45
C ALA A 80 2.86 -10.30 -2.09
N ALA A 81 3.38 -9.36 -1.30
CA ALA A 81 3.91 -8.09 -1.80
C ALA A 81 5.14 -8.31 -2.71
N CYS A 82 6.05 -9.23 -2.35
CA CYS A 82 7.21 -9.54 -3.19
C CYS A 82 6.80 -10.15 -4.53
N ILE A 83 5.86 -11.11 -4.52
CA ILE A 83 5.35 -11.73 -5.75
C ILE A 83 4.67 -10.67 -6.64
N LYS A 84 3.84 -9.80 -6.05
CA LYS A 84 3.20 -8.70 -6.79
C LYS A 84 4.22 -7.74 -7.38
N LYS A 85 5.23 -7.35 -6.60
CA LYS A 85 6.32 -6.48 -7.06
C LYS A 85 7.05 -7.10 -8.26
N GLU A 86 7.38 -8.38 -8.21
CA GLU A 86 8.07 -9.07 -9.31
C GLU A 86 7.20 -9.13 -10.58
N ALA A 87 5.92 -9.46 -10.43
CA ALA A 87 4.96 -9.48 -11.54
C ALA A 87 4.77 -8.08 -12.16
N GLU A 88 4.66 -7.05 -11.32
CA GLU A 88 4.52 -5.66 -11.76
C GLU A 88 5.79 -5.17 -12.46
N ALA A 89 6.98 -5.46 -11.91
CA ALA A 89 8.25 -5.14 -12.54
C ALA A 89 8.40 -5.81 -13.91
N ALA A 90 8.01 -7.08 -14.04
CA ALA A 90 8.00 -7.78 -15.32
C ALA A 90 7.04 -7.14 -16.32
N THR A 91 5.85 -6.73 -15.87
CA THR A 91 4.85 -6.05 -16.70
C THR A 91 5.36 -4.70 -17.20
N ILE A 92 5.92 -3.88 -16.30
CA ILE A 92 6.51 -2.58 -16.65
C ILE A 92 7.64 -2.75 -17.67
N LEU A 93 8.50 -3.76 -17.50
CA LEU A 93 9.59 -4.03 -18.45
C LEU A 93 9.06 -4.45 -19.83
N LEU A 94 8.01 -5.26 -19.88
CA LEU A 94 7.37 -5.66 -21.14
C LEU A 94 6.72 -4.47 -21.84
N GLU A 95 6.00 -3.62 -21.10
CA GLU A 95 5.37 -2.41 -21.64
C GLU A 95 6.41 -1.40 -22.12
N ALA A 96 7.49 -1.21 -21.37
CA ALA A 96 8.59 -0.33 -21.76
C ALA A 96 9.25 -0.81 -23.06
N ARG A 97 9.52 -2.11 -23.20
CA ARG A 97 10.05 -2.69 -24.45
C ARG A 97 9.09 -2.49 -25.61
N LYS A 98 7.81 -2.81 -25.43
CA LYS A 98 6.77 -2.63 -26.46
C LYS A 98 6.69 -1.17 -26.91
N THR A 99 6.70 -0.23 -25.97
CA THR A 99 6.66 1.21 -26.26
C THR A 99 7.92 1.67 -26.99
N SER A 100 9.09 1.16 -26.58
CA SER A 100 10.36 1.44 -27.25
C SER A 100 10.37 0.93 -28.69
N ASP A 101 9.90 -0.30 -28.93
CA ASP A 101 9.81 -0.88 -30.28
C ASP A 101 8.82 -0.10 -31.17
N GLN A 102 7.68 0.32 -30.60
CA GLN A 102 6.72 1.17 -31.30
C GLN A 102 7.32 2.52 -31.68
N LEU A 103 8.02 3.17 -30.74
CA LEU A 103 8.70 4.45 -30.98
C LEU A 103 9.77 4.30 -32.07
N LEU A 104 10.56 3.23 -32.02
CA LEU A 104 11.62 2.98 -32.99
C LEU A 104 11.07 2.66 -34.39
N SER A 105 9.95 1.93 -34.47
CA SER A 105 9.23 1.70 -35.72
C SER A 105 8.65 3.01 -36.28
N ALA A 106 8.04 3.84 -35.45
CA ALA A 106 7.49 5.14 -35.86
C ALA A 106 8.60 6.08 -36.36
N ALA A 107 9.73 6.15 -35.63
CA ALA A 107 10.89 6.94 -36.03
C ALA A 107 11.46 6.48 -37.38
N LYS A 108 11.59 5.16 -37.62
CA LYS A 108 12.02 4.62 -38.92
C LYS A 108 11.05 5.00 -40.06
N ALA A 109 9.75 4.94 -39.80
CA ALA A 109 8.74 5.32 -40.79
C ALA A 109 8.82 6.82 -41.13
N GLU A 110 9.01 7.69 -40.14
CA GLU A 110 9.16 9.13 -40.37
C GLU A 110 10.46 9.45 -41.11
N ILE A 111 11.58 8.79 -40.77
CA ILE A 111 12.87 8.93 -41.48
C ILE A 111 12.71 8.56 -42.97
N GLU A 112 12.03 7.45 -43.28
CA GLU A 112 11.86 7.04 -44.68
C GLU A 112 10.96 8.04 -45.45
N LYS A 113 9.95 8.60 -44.78
CA LYS A 113 9.09 9.65 -45.34
C LYS A 113 9.86 10.95 -45.58
N GLU A 114 10.68 11.40 -44.64
CA GLU A 114 11.55 12.57 -44.79
C GLU A 114 12.58 12.37 -45.91
N LYS A 115 13.17 11.18 -46.01
CA LYS A 115 14.09 10.84 -47.11
C LYS A 115 13.41 10.91 -48.47
N GLN A 116 12.18 10.40 -48.60
CA GLN A 116 11.40 10.52 -49.84
C GLN A 116 11.11 11.98 -50.18
N LEU A 117 10.77 12.81 -49.18
CA LEU A 117 10.57 14.25 -49.36
C LEU A 117 11.87 14.95 -49.82
N ALA A 118 13.00 14.63 -49.20
CA ALA A 118 14.31 15.17 -49.57
C ALA A 118 14.68 14.79 -51.02
N ILE A 119 14.46 13.54 -51.42
CA ILE A 119 14.72 13.09 -52.80
C ILE A 119 13.83 13.86 -53.80
N LYS A 120 12.55 14.07 -53.49
CA LYS A 120 11.66 14.89 -54.33
C LYS A 120 12.18 16.32 -54.46
N GLN A 121 12.53 16.97 -53.35
CA GLN A 121 13.08 18.33 -53.36
C GLN A 121 14.38 18.44 -54.18
N VAL A 122 15.26 17.44 -54.11
CA VAL A 122 16.48 17.40 -54.94
C VAL A 122 16.12 17.27 -56.42
N ARG A 123 15.16 16.40 -56.77
CA ARG A 123 14.70 16.24 -58.16
C ARG A 123 14.09 17.53 -58.72
N ASP A 124 13.28 18.23 -57.93
CA ASP A 124 12.67 19.50 -58.31
C ASP A 124 13.73 20.59 -58.55
N LYS A 125 14.75 20.66 -57.66
CA LYS A 125 15.90 21.57 -57.84
C LYS A 125 16.71 21.25 -59.10
N ILE A 126 16.94 19.97 -59.41
CA ILE A 126 17.63 19.55 -60.65
C ILE A 126 16.81 19.95 -61.87
N GLY A 127 15.48 19.79 -61.85
CA GLY A 127 14.59 20.23 -62.93
C GLY A 127 14.72 21.73 -63.21
N LEU A 128 14.68 22.56 -62.17
CA LEU A 128 14.88 24.02 -62.28
C LEU A 128 16.27 24.38 -62.84
N LEU A 129 17.33 23.71 -62.37
CA LEU A 129 18.70 23.96 -62.82
C LEU A 129 18.98 23.45 -64.23
N ALA A 130 18.27 22.43 -64.72
CA ALA A 130 18.40 21.91 -66.09
C ALA A 130 17.67 22.77 -67.12
N VAL A 131 16.55 23.40 -66.74
CA VAL A 131 15.79 24.30 -67.62
C VAL A 131 16.58 25.59 -67.88
N GLN A 132 17.28 26.16 -66.89
CA GLN A 132 18.07 27.39 -67.06
C GLN A 132 19.09 27.36 -68.24
N PRO A 133 20.00 26.37 -68.35
CA PRO A 133 20.93 26.28 -69.46
C PRO A 133 20.23 25.87 -70.76
N ALA A 134 19.17 25.05 -70.71
CA ALA A 134 18.39 24.70 -71.91
C ALA A 134 17.74 25.94 -72.54
N SER A 135 17.18 26.85 -71.73
CA SER A 135 16.63 28.14 -72.19
C SER A 135 17.69 29.02 -72.85
N ARG A 136 18.90 29.11 -72.26
CA ARG A 136 20.01 29.90 -72.83
C ARG A 136 20.55 29.33 -74.14
N VAL A 137 20.58 28.01 -74.29
CA VAL A 137 20.99 27.36 -75.55
C VAL A 137 19.93 27.55 -76.62
N LEU A 138 18.64 27.44 -76.27
CA LEU A 138 17.54 27.68 -77.21
C LEU A 138 17.51 29.14 -77.68
N GLU A 139 17.74 30.12 -76.80
CA GLU A 139 17.88 31.54 -77.16
C GLU A 139 19.01 31.74 -78.19
N LYS A 140 20.19 31.13 -77.97
CA LYS A 140 21.31 31.22 -78.91
C LYS A 140 21.02 30.58 -80.27
N GLU A 141 20.30 29.45 -80.31
CA GLU A 141 19.90 28.81 -81.56
C GLU A 141 18.83 29.61 -82.32
N LEU A 142 17.87 30.21 -81.59
CA LEU A 142 16.85 31.08 -82.17
C LEU A 142 17.48 32.32 -82.80
N ASP A 143 18.45 32.95 -82.14
CA ASP A 143 19.13 34.14 -82.65
C ASP A 143 19.89 33.86 -83.96
N ARG A 144 20.60 32.72 -84.03
CA ARG A 144 21.32 32.29 -85.24
C ARG A 144 20.37 32.00 -86.43
N LYS A 145 19.26 31.30 -86.18
CA LYS A 145 18.22 31.04 -87.21
C LYS A 145 17.45 32.30 -87.59
N GLN A 146 17.22 33.22 -86.65
CA GLN A 146 16.63 34.53 -86.94
C GLN A 146 17.56 35.39 -87.79
N HIS A 147 18.86 35.39 -87.50
CA HIS A 147 19.88 36.09 -88.30
C HIS A 147 19.96 35.56 -89.73
N GLU A 148 19.95 34.24 -89.94
CA GLU A 148 19.88 33.67 -91.30
C GLU A 148 18.59 34.05 -92.04
N ARG A 149 17.44 34.00 -91.37
CA ARG A 149 16.16 34.43 -91.97
C ARG A 149 16.16 35.92 -92.33
N LEU A 150 16.79 36.77 -91.52
CA LEU A 150 16.97 38.19 -91.81
C LEU A 150 17.89 38.38 -93.03
N ILE A 151 19.02 37.69 -93.10
CA ILE A 151 19.94 37.75 -94.25
C ILE A 151 19.25 37.31 -95.53
N VAL A 152 18.50 36.20 -95.51
CA VAL A 152 17.73 35.73 -96.67
C VAL A 152 16.65 36.75 -97.05
N ARG A 153 15.99 37.39 -96.08
CA ARG A 153 14.98 38.43 -96.35
C ARG A 153 15.61 39.69 -96.96
N TYR A 154 16.78 40.13 -96.47
CA TYR A 154 17.55 41.23 -97.05
C TYR A 154 18.04 40.90 -98.47
N LEU A 155 18.58 39.70 -98.70
CA LEU A 155 19.01 39.26 -100.04
C LEU A 155 17.83 39.16 -101.02
N LYS A 156 16.63 38.83 -100.54
CA LYS A 156 15.42 38.76 -101.36
C LYS A 156 14.86 40.15 -101.69
N GLN A 157 15.11 41.15 -100.83
CA GLN A 157 14.66 42.52 -100.99
C GLN A 157 15.61 43.38 -101.86
N VAL A 158 16.88 42.96 -102.03
CA VAL A 158 17.84 43.59 -102.95
C VAL A 158 17.80 42.96 -104.36
N ARG A 159 17.12 41.83 -104.53
CA ARG A 159 16.93 41.14 -105.83
C ARG A 159 15.54 41.41 -106.46
N SER A 160 14.79 42.36 -105.91
CA SER A 160 13.60 42.96 -106.52
C SER A 160 13.80 44.46 -106.66
#